data_AF-A0A961J449-F1
#
_entry.id   AF-A0A961J449-F1
#
_cell.length_a   1.000
_cell.length_b   1.000
_cell.length_c   1.000
_cell.angle_alpha   90.00
_cell.angle_beta   90.00
_cell.angle_gamma   90.00
#
_symmetry.space_group_name_H-M   'P 1'
#
loop_
_entity.id
_entity.type
_entity.pdbx_description
1 polymer ?
#
loop_
_entity_poly.entity_id
_entity_poly.type
_entity_poly.pdbx_seq_one_letter_code
_entity_poly.pdbx_strand_id
1 'polypeptide(L)'
;MLRRLHPEQPESFAFTDANLAWAKAQITKYPDGRQASAIIPLLWRAQEQEGWLSRPAIEYVADMLGMAYIRALEVATFYFMFQLQPVGTVAHIQVCGTTSCMICG
;
A
#
# COMPACT_ATOMS: atom_id res chain seq x y z
N MET A 1 13.30 -12.55 7.04
CA MET A 1 12.49 -11.70 7.95
C MET A 1 11.08 -11.64 7.38
N LEU A 2 10.09 -12.22 8.06
CA LEU A 2 8.71 -12.21 7.59
C LEU A 2 8.07 -10.86 7.93
N ARG A 3 7.58 -10.13 6.92
CA ARG A 3 6.87 -8.85 7.11
C ARG A 3 5.43 -9.16 7.55
N ARG A 4 5.03 -8.66 8.72
CA ARG A 4 3.72 -8.90 9.31
C ARG A 4 2.92 -7.59 9.41
N LEU A 5 1.60 -7.71 9.44
CA LEU A 5 0.70 -6.59 9.74
C LEU A 5 0.83 -6.18 11.22
N HIS A 6 0.55 -4.91 11.52
CA HIS A 6 0.50 -4.44 12.90
C HIS A 6 -0.60 -5.20 13.67
N PRO A 7 -0.38 -5.60 14.93
CA PRO A 7 -1.39 -6.34 15.70
C PRO A 7 -2.66 -5.51 15.93
N GLU A 8 -2.49 -4.21 16.17
CA GLU A 8 -3.60 -3.26 16.32
C GLU A 8 -3.94 -2.67 14.95
N GLN A 9 -5.19 -2.82 14.52
CA GLN A 9 -5.69 -2.36 13.23
C GLN A 9 -6.83 -1.37 13.45
N PRO A 10 -7.00 -0.38 12.56
CA PRO A 10 -8.21 0.43 12.56
C PRO A 10 -9.44 -0.45 12.30
N GLU A 11 -10.62 -0.01 12.74
CA GLU A 11 -11.86 -0.79 12.53
C GLU A 11 -12.31 -0.80 11.07
N SER A 12 -12.03 0.27 10.32
CA SER A 12 -12.47 0.42 8.93
C SER A 12 -11.54 1.34 8.15
N PHE A 13 -11.64 1.25 6.82
CA PHE A 13 -10.99 2.16 5.89
C PHE A 13 -11.97 2.56 4.79
N ALA A 14 -11.92 3.82 4.40
CA ALA A 14 -12.58 4.33 3.20
C ALA A 14 -11.69 5.40 2.56
N PHE A 15 -11.61 5.42 1.22
CA PHE A 15 -11.00 6.55 0.54
C PHE A 15 -11.82 7.82 0.75
N THR A 16 -11.15 8.96 0.89
CA THR A 16 -11.80 10.27 0.72
C THR A 16 -12.40 10.38 -0.69
N ASP A 17 -13.41 11.23 -0.89
CA ASP A 17 -14.08 11.36 -2.18
C ASP A 17 -13.10 11.69 -3.33
N ALA A 18 -12.10 12.53 -3.05
CA ALA A 18 -11.03 12.87 -3.98
C ALA A 18 -10.16 11.64 -4.33
N ASN A 19 -9.76 10.86 -3.33
CA ASN A 19 -8.96 9.65 -3.54
C ASN A 19 -9.77 8.54 -4.22
N LEU A 20 -11.06 8.44 -3.95
CA LEU A 20 -11.97 7.50 -4.61
C LEU A 20 -12.13 7.82 -6.10
N ALA A 21 -12.33 9.09 -6.44
CA ALA A 21 -12.38 9.54 -7.83
C ALA A 21 -11.05 9.27 -8.54
N TRP A 22 -9.92 9.57 -7.88
CA TRP A 22 -8.58 9.28 -8.40
C TRP A 22 -8.35 7.78 -8.62
N ALA A 23 -8.75 6.94 -7.66
CA ALA A 23 -8.64 5.48 -7.72
C ALA A 23 -9.40 4.90 -8.93
N LYS A 24 -10.66 5.33 -9.12
CA LYS A 24 -11.46 4.95 -10.29
C LYS A 24 -10.78 5.34 -11.60
N ALA A 25 -10.22 6.54 -11.67
CA ALA A 25 -9.48 7.01 -12.85
C ALA A 25 -8.13 6.27 -13.06
N GLN A 26 -7.51 5.70 -12.03
CA GLN A 26 -6.35 4.83 -12.21
C GLN A 26 -6.74 3.48 -12.81
N ILE A 27 -7.87 2.92 -12.40
CA ILE A 27 -8.33 1.61 -12.89
C ILE A 27 -8.57 1.66 -14.41
N THR A 28 -9.07 2.78 -14.95
CA THR A 28 -9.31 2.94 -16.39
C THR A 28 -8.04 2.95 -17.25
N LYS A 29 -6.85 3.04 -16.64
CA LYS A 29 -5.57 2.94 -17.38
C LYS A 29 -5.25 1.51 -17.81
N TYR A 30 -5.93 0.53 -17.23
CA TYR A 30 -5.70 -0.89 -17.51
C TYR A 30 -6.81 -1.44 -18.39
N PRO A 31 -6.50 -2.35 -19.33
CA PRO A 31 -7.50 -2.99 -20.16
C PRO A 31 -8.57 -3.73 -19.34
N ASP A 32 -9.74 -3.93 -19.94
CA ASP A 32 -10.81 -4.70 -19.34
C ASP A 32 -10.36 -6.14 -19.01
N GLY A 33 -10.71 -6.59 -17.81
CA GLY A 33 -10.29 -7.88 -17.24
C GLY A 33 -8.87 -7.87 -16.65
N ARG A 34 -8.15 -6.74 -16.73
CA ARG A 34 -6.79 -6.56 -16.16
C ARG A 34 -6.72 -5.48 -15.08
N GLN A 35 -7.86 -5.10 -14.51
CA GLN A 35 -7.98 -4.07 -13.48
C GLN A 35 -7.13 -4.37 -12.23
N ALA A 36 -6.89 -5.65 -11.92
CA ALA A 36 -6.02 -6.06 -10.81
C ALA A 36 -4.60 -5.47 -10.89
N SER A 37 -4.13 -5.08 -12.07
CA SER A 37 -2.83 -4.42 -12.27
C SER A 37 -2.74 -3.04 -11.58
N ALA A 38 -3.89 -2.44 -11.23
CA ALA A 38 -3.98 -1.18 -10.51
C ALA A 38 -3.66 -1.32 -9.01
N ILE A 39 -3.44 -2.52 -8.49
CA ILE A 39 -3.25 -2.78 -7.05
C ILE A 39 -2.15 -1.93 -6.42
N ILE A 40 -0.98 -1.82 -7.05
CA ILE A 40 0.17 -1.08 -6.49
C ILE A 40 -0.15 0.41 -6.29
N PRO A 41 -0.61 1.17 -7.31
CA PRO A 41 -0.92 2.58 -7.12
C PRO A 41 -2.11 2.82 -6.17
N LEU A 42 -3.08 1.90 -6.09
CA LEU A 42 -4.18 2.00 -5.14
C LEU A 42 -3.74 1.79 -3.69
N LEU A 43 -2.94 0.75 -3.41
CA LEU A 43 -2.37 0.52 -2.08
C LEU A 43 -1.45 1.69 -1.68
N TRP A 44 -0.70 2.26 -2.62
CA TRP A 44 0.12 3.44 -2.36
C TRP A 44 -0.73 4.64 -1.95
N ARG A 45 -1.83 4.89 -2.66
CA ARG A 45 -2.75 5.98 -2.32
C ARG A 45 -3.42 5.77 -0.96
N ALA A 46 -3.76 4.53 -0.61
CA ALA A 46 -4.32 4.20 0.69
C ALA A 46 -3.31 4.49 1.81
N GLN A 47 -2.05 4.08 1.61
CA GLN A 47 -0.97 4.39 2.53
C GLN A 47 -0.72 5.90 2.67
N GLU A 48 -0.75 6.68 1.59
CA GLU A 48 -0.62 8.15 1.69
C GLU A 48 -1.73 8.78 2.52
N GLN A 49 -2.93 8.21 2.51
CA GLN A 49 -4.07 8.72 3.27
C GLN A 49 -3.94 8.42 4.79
N GLU A 50 -3.49 7.22 5.16
CA GLU A 50 -3.40 6.80 6.57
C GLU A 50 -2.01 6.95 7.20
N GLY A 51 -0.98 7.20 6.39
CA GLY A 51 0.43 7.21 6.78
C GLY A 51 1.10 5.83 6.81
N TRP A 52 0.32 4.75 6.78
CA TRP A 52 0.75 3.37 6.69
C TRP A 52 -0.35 2.52 6.02
N LEU A 53 -0.07 1.28 5.67
CA LEU A 53 -1.00 0.40 4.98
C LEU A 53 -1.65 -0.58 5.95
N SER A 54 -2.88 -0.28 6.35
CA SER A 54 -3.68 -1.08 7.28
C SER A 54 -4.33 -2.31 6.63
N ARG A 55 -4.76 -3.28 7.44
CA ARG A 55 -5.51 -4.46 6.98
C ARG A 55 -6.83 -4.06 6.30
N PRO A 56 -7.68 -3.19 6.89
CA PRO A 56 -8.91 -2.76 6.24
C PRO A 56 -8.66 -2.03 4.92
N ALA A 57 -7.56 -1.28 4.79
CA ALA A 57 -7.19 -0.66 3.52
C ALA A 57 -6.86 -1.67 2.43
N ILE A 58 -6.14 -2.74 2.77
CA ILE A 58 -5.82 -3.84 1.84
C ILE A 58 -7.11 -4.56 1.41
N GLU A 59 -7.99 -4.90 2.37
CA GLU A 59 -9.28 -5.54 2.12
C GLU A 59 -10.15 -4.67 1.20
N TYR A 60 -10.29 -3.38 1.52
CA TYR A 60 -11.06 -2.43 0.73
C TYR A 60 -10.57 -2.30 -0.72
N VAL A 61 -9.26 -2.24 -0.94
CA VAL A 61 -8.69 -2.18 -2.29
C VAL A 61 -8.87 -3.51 -3.03
N ALA A 62 -8.75 -4.65 -2.33
CA ALA A 62 -8.99 -5.96 -2.93
C ALA A 62 -10.44 -6.10 -3.42
N ASP A 63 -11.40 -5.67 -2.60
CA ASP A 63 -12.83 -5.66 -2.93
C ASP A 63 -13.11 -4.73 -4.12
N MET A 64 -12.50 -3.52 -4.13
CA MET A 64 -12.62 -2.57 -5.24
C MET A 64 -12.15 -3.15 -6.58
N LEU A 65 -11.11 -3.98 -6.57
CA LEU A 65 -10.55 -4.63 -7.76
C LEU A 65 -11.16 -6.01 -8.06
N GLY A 66 -12.10 -6.48 -7.23
CA GLY A 66 -12.72 -7.79 -7.36
C GLY A 66 -11.72 -8.95 -7.25
N MET A 67 -10.64 -8.78 -6.46
CA MET A 67 -9.59 -9.78 -6.29
C MET A 67 -9.60 -10.38 -4.89
N ALA A 68 -9.12 -11.63 -4.77
CA ALA A 68 -9.04 -12.28 -3.47
C ALA A 68 -8.08 -11.52 -2.53
N TYR A 69 -8.51 -11.31 -1.29
CA TYR A 69 -7.72 -10.62 -0.25
C TYR A 69 -6.27 -11.13 -0.15
N ILE A 70 -6.06 -12.46 -0.20
CA ILE A 70 -4.72 -13.05 -0.11
C ILE A 70 -3.77 -12.55 -1.21
N ARG A 71 -4.28 -12.26 -2.42
CA ARG A 71 -3.47 -11.73 -3.52
C ARG A 71 -3.03 -10.29 -3.25
N ALA A 72 -3.91 -9.47 -2.67
CA ALA A 72 -3.56 -8.11 -2.26
C ALA A 72 -2.56 -8.12 -1.10
N LEU A 73 -2.73 -9.05 -0.15
CA LEU A 73 -1.79 -9.24 0.96
C LEU A 73 -0.40 -9.70 0.49
N GLU A 74 -0.33 -10.60 -0.50
CA GLU A 74 0.92 -11.01 -1.13
C GLU A 74 1.67 -9.81 -1.73
N VAL A 75 0.97 -8.93 -2.46
CA VAL A 75 1.56 -7.69 -3.01
C VAL A 75 2.05 -6.77 -1.89
N ALA A 76 1.21 -6.50 -0.89
CA ALA A 76 1.53 -5.59 0.22
C ALA A 76 2.74 -6.09 1.04
N THR A 77 2.85 -7.40 1.25
CA THR A 77 3.95 -8.01 2.00
C THR A 77 5.23 -8.16 1.17
N PHE A 78 5.12 -8.41 -0.14
CA PHE A 78 6.27 -8.54 -1.04
C PHE A 78 7.02 -7.22 -1.26
N TYR A 79 6.31 -6.13 -1.56
CA TYR A 79 6.94 -4.83 -1.83
C TYR A 79 7.27 -4.10 -0.52
N PHE A 80 8.56 -3.93 -0.24
CA PHE A 80 9.03 -3.36 1.03
C PHE A 80 8.61 -1.90 1.29
N MET A 81 8.28 -1.15 0.23
CA MET A 81 7.89 0.26 0.32
C MET A 81 6.52 0.46 0.99
N PHE A 82 5.68 -0.57 1.05
CA PHE A 82 4.42 -0.51 1.78
C PHE A 82 4.64 -0.68 3.28
N GLN A 83 4.33 0.33 4.09
CA GLN A 83 4.53 0.28 5.54
C GLN A 83 3.39 -0.49 6.20
N LEU A 84 3.64 -1.73 6.63
CA LEU A 84 2.63 -2.58 7.29
C LEU A 84 2.51 -2.32 8.80
N GLN A 85 3.20 -1.29 9.28
CA GLN A 85 3.24 -0.82 10.66
C GLN A 85 3.12 0.70 10.64
N PRO A 86 2.53 1.32 11.68
CA PRO A 86 2.54 2.77 11.84
C PRO A 86 3.98 3.31 11.83
N VAL A 87 4.19 4.39 11.08
CA VAL A 87 5.47 5.12 11.00
C VAL A 87 5.31 6.54 11.55
N GLY A 88 6.44 7.22 11.78
CA GLY A 88 6.42 8.61 12.24
C GLY A 88 5.74 9.56 11.25
N THR A 89 5.16 10.65 11.77
CA THR A 89 4.39 11.64 11.00
C THR A 89 5.25 12.66 10.27
N VAL A 90 6.47 12.91 10.75
CA VAL A 90 7.35 13.96 10.22
C VAL A 90 8.22 13.45 9.07
N ALA A 91 8.89 12.32 9.28
CA ALA A 91 9.78 11.73 8.30
C ALA A 91 9.96 10.23 8.55
N HIS A 92 10.04 9.45 7.47
CA HIS A 92 10.48 8.07 7.49
C HIS A 92 11.91 8.01 6.92
N ILE A 93 12.89 7.99 7.81
CA ILE A 93 14.32 8.08 7.45
C ILE A 93 14.84 6.68 7.08
N GLN A 94 15.24 6.52 5.82
CA GLN A 94 15.86 5.29 5.31
C GLN A 94 17.28 5.60 4.87
N VAL A 95 18.27 5.16 5.64
CA VAL A 95 19.69 5.39 5.34
C VAL A 95 20.20 4.26 4.45
N CYS A 96 20.84 4.64 3.35
CA CYS A 96 21.52 3.71 2.46
C CYS A 96 22.69 3.04 3.19
N GLY A 97 22.61 1.72 3.40
CA GLY A 97 23.68 0.91 3.98
C GLY A 97 24.43 0.05 2.96
N THR A 98 24.27 0.31 1.66
CA THR A 98 24.98 -0.47 0.61
C THR A 98 26.46 -0.06 0.52
N THR A 99 27.27 -0.90 -0.11
CA THR A 99 28.74 -0.76 -0.15
C THR A 99 29.20 0.62 -0.64
N SER A 100 28.53 1.20 -1.62
CA SER A 100 28.88 2.54 -2.12
C SER A 100 28.69 3.62 -1.06
N CYS A 101 27.59 3.58 -0.31
CA CYS A 101 27.32 4.53 0.77
C CYS A 101 28.27 4.28 1.96
N MET A 102 28.56 3.02 2.27
CA MET A 102 29.52 2.65 3.33
C MET A 102 30.93 3.18 3.07
N ILE A 103 31.40 3.18 1.82
CA ILE A 103 32.76 3.65 1.47
C ILE A 103 32.84 5.18 1.46
N CYS A 104 31.77 5.87 1.10
CA CYS A 104 31.76 7.32 0.90
C CYS A 104 31.34 8.15 2.13
N GLY A 105 30.91 7.51 3.22
CA GLY A 105 30.37 8.18 4.41
C GLY A 105 28.98 8.76 4.20
#